data_AF-A0A315AHE5-F1
#
_entry.id   AF-A0A315AHE5-F1
#
_cell.length_a   1.000
_cell.length_b   1.000
_cell.length_c   1.000
_cell.angle_alpha   90.00
_cell.angle_beta   90.00
_cell.angle_gamma   90.00
#
_symmetry.space_group_name_H-M   'P 1'
#
loop_
_entity.id
_entity.type
_entity.pdbx_description
1 polymer ?
#
loop_
_entity_poly.entity_id
_entity_poly.type
_entity_poly.pdbx_seq_one_letter_code
_entity_poly.pdbx_strand_id
1 'polypeptide(L)'
;MSYLNGAAQMYENGVLAFVDVNFLADIHIRALEDQSTCGRYFCFNRIVNTEDEAVKLAESLSPLISMPPRYEYHGSEVHTERLRTKKLSKLVEGAAY
;
A
#
# COMPACT_ATOMS: atom_id res chain seq x y z
N MET A 1 -10.85 18.39 -13.89
CA MET A 1 -9.49 17.99 -13.46
C MET A 1 -9.47 17.88 -11.94
N SER A 2 -10.01 16.78 -11.38
CA SER A 2 -10.18 16.60 -9.92
C SER A 2 -9.44 15.39 -9.37
N TYR A 3 -8.52 14.79 -10.14
CA TYR A 3 -7.87 13.53 -9.78
C TYR A 3 -6.89 13.64 -8.61
N LEU A 4 -6.47 14.85 -8.24
CA LEU A 4 -5.47 15.11 -7.18
C LEU A 4 -5.98 16.07 -6.10
N ASN A 5 -7.30 16.27 -5.98
CA ASN A 5 -7.84 17.04 -4.85
C ASN A 5 -7.50 16.31 -3.54
N GLY A 6 -6.76 17.00 -2.68
CA GLY A 6 -6.28 16.46 -1.40
C GLY A 6 -4.87 15.86 -1.43
N ALA A 7 -4.16 15.87 -2.57
CA ALA A 7 -2.81 15.32 -2.66
C ALA A 7 -1.84 16.00 -1.69
N ALA A 8 -1.87 17.34 -1.58
CA ALA A 8 -1.02 18.10 -0.63
C ALA A 8 -1.26 17.67 0.83
N GLN A 9 -2.53 17.55 1.25
CA GLN A 9 -2.91 17.12 2.60
C GLN A 9 -2.59 15.63 2.84
N MET A 10 -2.59 14.83 1.77
CA MET A 10 -2.16 13.44 1.79
C MET A 10 -0.64 13.31 1.94
N TYR A 11 0.16 14.34 1.60
CA TYR A 11 1.60 14.32 1.86
C TYR A 11 1.94 14.72 3.30
N GLU A 12 1.14 15.58 3.93
CA GLU A 12 1.31 15.94 5.36
C GLU A 12 0.95 14.78 6.31
N ASN A 13 0.01 13.91 5.91
CA ASN A 13 -0.53 12.84 6.78
C ASN A 13 -0.61 11.48 6.07
N GLY A 14 0.36 11.19 5.20
CA GLY A 14 0.25 10.19 4.14
C GLY A 14 0.42 8.75 4.56
N VAL A 15 -0.60 7.94 4.30
CA VAL A 15 -0.49 6.48 4.25
C VAL A 15 -0.15 6.09 2.81
N LEU A 16 1.04 5.54 2.58
CA LEU A 16 1.41 4.93 1.30
C LEU A 16 1.06 3.44 1.35
N ALA A 17 0.14 3.00 0.50
CA ALA A 17 -0.10 1.59 0.26
C ALA A 17 0.53 1.18 -1.06
N PHE A 18 1.24 0.05 -1.06
CA PHE A 18 1.84 -0.50 -2.26
C PHE A 18 1.62 -2.02 -2.34
N VAL A 19 1.82 -2.54 -3.55
CA VAL A 19 1.53 -3.93 -3.86
C VAL A 19 2.72 -4.56 -4.59
N ASP A 20 3.07 -5.78 -4.18
CA ASP A 20 3.98 -6.60 -4.97
C ASP A 20 3.34 -7.00 -6.31
N VAL A 21 4.11 -6.95 -7.40
CA VAL A 21 3.58 -7.21 -8.75
C VAL A 21 3.11 -8.66 -8.91
N ASN A 22 3.79 -9.63 -8.29
CA ASN A 22 3.38 -11.03 -8.36
C ASN A 22 2.08 -11.25 -7.56
N PHE A 23 1.98 -10.64 -6.38
CA PHE A 23 0.74 -10.63 -5.62
C PHE A 23 -0.42 -10.01 -6.41
N LEU A 24 -0.18 -8.88 -7.09
CA LEU A 24 -1.19 -8.24 -7.93
C LEU A 24 -1.67 -9.16 -9.06
N ALA A 25 -0.75 -9.82 -9.77
CA ALA A 25 -1.09 -10.74 -10.85
C ALA A 25 -1.90 -11.94 -10.35
N ASP A 26 -1.46 -12.55 -9.25
CA ASP A 26 -2.13 -13.68 -8.60
C ASP A 26 -3.56 -13.34 -8.16
N ILE A 27 -3.76 -12.15 -7.57
CA ILE A 27 -5.11 -11.67 -7.21
C ILE A 27 -6.02 -11.51 -8.42
N HIS A 28 -5.49 -11.03 -9.56
CA HIS A 28 -6.31 -10.89 -10.77
C HIS A 28 -6.77 -12.24 -11.31
N ILE A 29 -5.90 -13.25 -11.28
CA ILE A 29 -6.25 -14.62 -11.67
C ILE A 29 -7.35 -15.15 -10.76
N ARG A 30 -7.18 -15.06 -9.43
CA ARG A 30 -8.20 -15.52 -8.46
C ARG A 30 -9.52 -14.80 -8.61
N ALA A 31 -9.49 -13.48 -8.83
CA ALA A 31 -10.69 -12.70 -9.03
C ALA A 31 -11.45 -13.14 -10.29
N LEU A 32 -10.74 -13.51 -11.36
CA LEU A 32 -11.36 -14.01 -12.58
C LEU A 32 -11.97 -15.40 -12.38
N GLU A 33 -11.33 -16.27 -11.60
CA GLU A 33 -11.74 -17.66 -11.39
C GLU A 33 -12.89 -17.81 -10.38
N ASP A 34 -12.94 -16.97 -9.34
CA ASP A 34 -13.99 -17.00 -8.33
C ASP A 34 -15.24 -16.23 -8.81
N GLN A 35 -16.31 -17.00 -9.12
CA GLN A 35 -17.59 -16.50 -9.59
C GLN A 35 -18.32 -15.59 -8.58
N SER A 36 -17.92 -15.59 -7.31
CA SER A 36 -18.49 -14.73 -6.28
C SER A 36 -17.89 -13.32 -6.27
N THR A 37 -16.79 -13.09 -7.02
CA THR A 37 -16.18 -11.77 -7.09
C THR A 37 -17.04 -10.79 -7.87
N CYS A 38 -17.08 -9.54 -7.41
CA CYS A 38 -17.82 -8.48 -8.08
C CYS A 38 -17.29 -7.10 -7.71
N GLY A 39 -17.48 -6.10 -8.57
CA GLY A 39 -17.13 -4.70 -8.28
C GLY A 39 -15.63 -4.46 -8.09
N ARG A 40 -15.27 -3.53 -7.20
CA ARG A 40 -13.89 -3.06 -7.01
C ARG A 40 -13.24 -3.65 -5.76
N TYR A 41 -11.91 -3.79 -5.79
CA TYR A 41 -11.05 -4.26 -4.70
C TYR A 41 -9.90 -3.27 -4.51
N PHE A 42 -9.54 -2.97 -3.27
CA PHE A 42 -8.29 -2.29 -2.97
C PHE A 42 -7.20 -3.36 -2.86
N CYS A 43 -6.28 -3.39 -3.81
CA CYS A 43 -5.23 -4.41 -3.90
C CYS A 43 -3.89 -3.82 -3.45
N PHE A 44 -3.55 -4.08 -2.19
CA PHE A 44 -2.24 -3.78 -1.62
C PHE A 44 -1.92 -4.82 -0.54
N ASN A 45 -0.65 -5.10 -0.34
CA ASN A 45 -0.19 -6.04 0.67
C ASN A 45 0.79 -5.41 1.68
N ARG A 46 1.16 -4.14 1.49
CA ARG A 46 2.00 -3.39 2.41
C ARG A 46 1.50 -1.96 2.58
N ILE A 47 1.60 -1.45 3.80
CA ILE A 47 1.29 -0.07 4.18
C ILE A 47 2.53 0.52 4.83
N VAL A 48 2.86 1.75 4.43
CA VAL A 48 3.80 2.64 5.08
C VAL A 48 3.00 3.78 5.68
N ASN A 49 2.91 3.80 7.01
CA ASN A 49 2.18 4.80 7.79
C ASN A 49 3.01 5.35 8.97
N THR A 50 4.28 4.95 9.05
CA THR A 50 5.24 5.45 10.00
C THR A 50 6.47 5.92 9.25
N GLU A 51 7.18 6.84 9.90
CA GLU A 51 8.46 7.36 9.43
C GLU A 51 9.51 6.25 9.27
N ASP A 52 9.57 5.32 10.23
CA ASP A 52 10.49 4.18 10.21
C ASP A 52 10.25 3.25 9.01
N GLU A 53 9.00 2.92 8.70
CA GLU A 53 8.67 2.11 7.52
C GLU A 53 8.97 2.85 6.21
N ALA A 54 8.85 4.18 6.19
CA ALA A 54 9.18 4.99 5.02
C ALA A 54 10.69 5.00 4.76
N VAL A 55 11.50 5.14 5.81
CA VAL A 55 12.96 5.05 5.72
C VAL A 55 13.39 3.67 5.24
N LYS A 56 12.87 2.59 5.84
CA LYS A 56 13.15 1.21 5.40
C LYS A 56 12.80 0.98 3.94
N LEU A 57 11.65 1.49 3.49
CA LEU A 57 11.25 1.40 2.10
C LEU A 57 12.24 2.14 1.20
N ALA A 58 12.62 3.38 1.54
CA ALA A 58 13.55 4.16 0.74
C ALA A 58 14.95 3.49 0.65
N GLU A 59 15.44 2.94 1.75
CA GLU A 59 16.68 2.16 1.79
C GLU A 59 16.61 0.92 0.89
N SER A 60 15.48 0.19 0.92
CA SER A 60 15.26 -0.99 0.08
C SER A 60 15.24 -0.68 -1.43
N LEU A 61 14.94 0.58 -1.78
CA LEU A 61 14.89 1.07 -3.16
C LEU A 61 16.21 1.69 -3.61
N SER A 62 17.24 1.71 -2.77
CA SER A 62 18.57 2.20 -3.15
C SER A 62 19.21 1.31 -4.24
N PRO A 63 19.87 1.89 -5.26
CA PRO A 63 20.18 3.32 -5.45
C PRO A 63 19.13 4.08 -6.29
N LEU A 64 18.00 3.46 -6.63
CA LEU A 64 16.97 4.10 -7.47
C LEU A 64 16.37 5.33 -6.80
N ILE A 65 16.27 5.30 -5.47
CA ILE A 65 15.90 6.44 -4.64
C ILE A 65 17.06 6.71 -3.67
N SER A 66 17.67 7.88 -3.79
CA SER A 66 18.72 8.32 -2.86
C SER A 66 18.10 9.02 -1.65
N MET A 67 18.40 8.52 -0.46
CA MET A 67 18.07 9.23 0.77
C MET A 67 18.92 10.51 0.91
N PRO A 68 18.37 11.60 1.46
CA PRO A 68 19.15 12.80 1.73
C PRO A 68 20.27 12.50 2.75
N PRO A 69 21.43 13.19 2.66
CA PRO A 69 22.57 12.95 3.56
C PRO A 69 22.29 13.19 5.04
N ARG A 70 21.23 13.95 5.34
CA ARG A 70 20.74 14.24 6.70
C ARG A 70 19.23 14.09 6.68
N TYR A 71 18.76 12.99 7.26
CA TYR A 71 17.37 12.77 7.57
C TYR A 71 17.15 13.04 9.06
N GLU A 72 16.32 14.00 9.41
CA GLU A 72 15.94 14.26 10.81
C GLU A 72 14.64 13.51 11.11
N TYR A 73 14.75 12.47 11.95
CA TYR A 73 13.61 11.70 12.41
C TYR A 73 12.72 12.56 13.31
N HIS A 74 11.50 12.85 12.87
CA HIS A 74 10.64 13.82 13.54
C HIS A 74 9.60 13.19 14.49
N GLY A 75 9.43 11.87 14.48
CA GLY A 75 8.66 11.13 15.49
C GLY A 75 7.61 10.18 14.93
N SER A 76 7.26 9.19 15.75
CA SER A 76 6.40 8.04 15.42
C SER A 76 4.89 8.35 15.46
N GLU A 77 4.44 9.44 14.84
CA GLU A 77 2.98 9.63 14.69
C GLU A 77 2.44 8.58 13.71
N VAL A 78 1.81 7.55 14.27
CA VAL A 78 1.13 6.52 13.47
C VAL A 78 -0.09 7.16 12.85
N HIS A 79 -0.02 7.35 11.55
CA HIS A 79 -1.16 7.84 10.80
C HIS A 79 -2.25 6.77 10.81
N THR A 80 -3.44 7.14 11.28
CA THR A 80 -4.56 6.20 11.39
C THR A 80 -4.79 5.48 10.07
N GLU A 81 -4.83 4.15 10.14
CA GLU A 81 -4.95 3.29 8.97
C GLU A 81 -6.37 3.43 8.38
N ARG A 82 -6.49 4.26 7.34
CA ARG A 82 -7.77 4.51 6.66
C ARG A 82 -8.07 3.50 5.55
N LEU A 83 -7.08 2.73 5.13
CA LEU A 83 -7.18 1.75 4.05
C LEU A 83 -7.43 0.35 4.63
N ARG A 84 -8.38 -0.39 4.04
CA ARG A 84 -8.76 -1.73 4.50
C ARG A 84 -8.91 -2.67 3.32
N THR A 85 -8.35 -3.86 3.44
CA THR A 85 -8.37 -4.92 2.41
C THR A 85 -9.38 -6.04 2.71
N LYS A 86 -10.38 -5.81 3.58
CA LYS A 86 -11.34 -6.85 4.02
C LYS A 86 -11.99 -7.67 2.90
N LYS A 87 -12.22 -7.05 1.74
CA LYS A 87 -12.81 -7.73 0.58
C LYS A 87 -11.78 -8.57 -0.17
N LEU A 88 -10.55 -8.05 -0.27
CA LEU A 88 -9.40 -8.74 -0.86
C LEU A 88 -8.96 -9.94 -0.02
N SER A 89 -8.96 -9.83 1.32
CA SER A 89 -8.51 -10.91 2.21
C SER A 89 -9.35 -12.18 2.02
N LYS A 90 -10.65 -12.05 1.76
CA LYS A 90 -11.52 -13.20 1.43
C LYS A 90 -11.09 -13.94 0.17
N LEU A 91 -10.58 -13.20 -0.83
CA LEU A 91 -10.09 -13.76 -2.08
C LEU A 91 -8.71 -14.44 -1.90
N VAL A 92 -7.91 -13.94 -0.96
CA VAL A 92 -6.60 -14.53 -0.59
C VAL A 92 -6.80 -15.81 0.22
N GLU A 93 -7.70 -15.81 1.19
CA GLU A 93 -7.95 -16.92 2.13
C GLU A 93 -8.75 -18.07 1.50
N GLY A 94 -9.58 -17.79 0.49
CA GLY A 94 -10.38 -18.80 -0.22
C GLY A 94 -9.58 -19.81 -1.06
N ALA A 95 -8.26 -19.65 -1.18
CA ALA A 95 -7.37 -20.53 -1.94
C ALA A 95 -6.69 -21.62 -1.09
N ALA A 96 -6.98 -21.71 0.21
CA ALA A 96 -6.49 -22.78 1.08
C ALA A 96 -7.40 -24.02 0.93
N TYR A 97 -7.22 -24.77 -0.16
CA TYR A 97 -7.76 -26.11 -0.36
C TYR A 97 -6.63 -27.10 -0.64
#